data_AF-A0AA36F1L4-F1
#
_entry.id   AF-A0AA36F1L4-F1
#
_cell.length_a   1.000
_cell.length_b   1.000
_cell.length_c   1.000
_cell.angle_alpha   90.00
_cell.angle_beta   90.00
_cell.angle_gamma   90.00
#
_symmetry.space_group_name_H-M   'P 1'
#
loop_
_entity.id
_entity.type
_entity.pdbx_description
1 polymer ?
#
loop_
_entity_poly.entity_id
_entity_poly.type
_entity_poly.pdbx_seq_one_letter_code
_entity_poly.pdbx_strand_id
1 'polypeptide(L)'
;MTGEVKTFMTKEHLVQNKTRLAYSILVGGVLNFKVEHFQIVNGYSNLYWGWGAEDDDMAYRILNKRLKIIRPPAGVARYKMVRHQKRKPASWAKRSKLLRTGRKRAKFDGLNNVKYKLIFSHEDALFTHFMVDIGPAPKMI
;
A
#
# COMPACT_ATOMS: atom_id res chain seq x y z
N MET A 1 15.54 18.40 1.46
CA MET A 1 14.44 18.44 2.44
C MET A 1 14.03 17.00 2.76
N THR A 2 14.09 16.56 4.01
CA THR A 2 13.63 15.22 4.44
C THR A 2 12.15 15.29 4.78
N GLY A 3 11.30 14.70 3.95
CA GLY A 3 9.85 14.61 4.19
C GLY A 3 9.46 13.39 5.02
N GLU A 4 8.27 13.43 5.63
CA GLU A 4 7.72 12.37 6.48
C GLU A 4 6.42 11.80 5.90
N VAL A 5 6.24 10.48 6.07
CA VAL A 5 5.04 9.72 5.71
C VAL A 5 4.54 9.01 6.96
N LYS A 6 3.26 9.12 7.27
CA LYS A 6 2.70 8.66 8.53
C LYS A 6 1.93 7.37 8.35
N THR A 7 2.28 6.32 9.08
CA THR A 7 1.57 5.03 9.04
C THR A 7 0.87 4.74 10.37
N PHE A 8 -0.21 3.99 10.27
CA PHE A 8 -1.08 3.57 11.35
C PHE A 8 -1.48 2.10 11.11
N MET A 9 -1.50 1.28 12.15
CA MET A 9 -1.63 -0.18 11.99
C MET A 9 -2.96 -0.72 12.50
N THR A 10 -3.63 -1.53 11.68
CA THR A 10 -4.76 -2.37 12.09
C THR A 10 -4.33 -3.50 13.03
N LYS A 11 -5.19 -3.88 13.99
CA LYS A 11 -4.92 -4.90 15.03
C LYS A 11 -4.56 -6.31 14.54
N GLU A 12 -4.33 -6.58 13.27
CA GLU A 12 -4.13 -7.95 12.76
C GLU A 12 -2.83 -8.18 11.99
N HIS A 13 -1.71 -7.87 12.64
CA HIS A 13 -0.49 -8.68 12.51
C HIS A 13 -0.37 -9.66 13.69
N LEU A 14 -1.50 -10.19 14.18
CA LEU A 14 -1.59 -10.97 15.43
C LEU A 14 -0.89 -12.32 15.31
N VAL A 15 0.29 -12.37 15.93
CA VAL A 15 0.44 -13.26 17.07
C VAL A 15 -0.41 -12.70 18.21
N GLN A 16 -1.29 -13.54 18.75
CA GLN A 16 -2.09 -13.38 19.98
C GLN A 16 -1.78 -12.15 20.86
N ASN A 17 -2.79 -11.31 21.10
CA ASN A 17 -2.82 -10.32 22.18
C ASN A 17 -1.66 -9.29 22.26
N LYS A 18 -0.99 -9.00 21.14
CA LYS A 18 0.05 -7.94 21.10
C LYS A 18 -0.29 -6.86 20.09
N THR A 19 -0.49 -5.63 20.57
CA THR A 19 -0.52 -4.40 19.76
C THR A 19 0.88 -4.01 19.32
N ARG A 20 1.63 -4.96 18.73
CA ARG A 20 3.03 -4.77 18.32
C ARG A 20 3.13 -4.76 16.80
N LEU A 21 3.99 -3.88 16.32
CA LEU A 21 4.37 -3.80 14.91
C LEU A 21 5.12 -5.07 14.52
N ALA A 22 4.75 -5.73 13.41
CA ALA A 22 5.43 -6.96 12.98
C ALA A 22 6.87 -6.70 12.52
N TYR A 23 7.13 -5.58 11.86
CA TYR A 23 8.47 -5.14 11.47
C TYR A 23 8.53 -3.62 11.22
N SER A 24 9.72 -3.03 11.34
CA SER A 24 9.93 -1.58 11.46
C SER A 24 9.48 -0.75 10.25
N ILE A 25 9.47 -1.33 9.05
CA ILE A 25 9.10 -0.63 7.80
C ILE A 25 7.70 -0.96 7.32
N LEU A 26 6.92 -1.71 8.10
CA LEU A 26 5.54 -2.06 7.74
C LEU A 26 4.67 -0.80 7.59
N VAL A 27 4.04 -0.65 6.43
CA VAL A 27 3.14 0.47 6.12
C VAL A 27 1.70 0.04 5.78
N GLY A 28 1.41 -1.26 5.85
CA GLY A 28 0.09 -1.79 5.55
C GLY A 28 -0.98 -1.46 6.59
N GLY A 29 -2.25 -1.59 6.21
CA GLY A 29 -3.38 -1.17 7.04
C GLY A 29 -3.79 0.26 6.71
N VAL A 30 -3.26 1.26 7.42
CA VAL A 30 -3.61 2.68 7.19
C VAL A 30 -2.35 3.50 7.00
N LEU A 31 -2.21 4.13 5.84
CA LEU A 31 -1.05 4.95 5.47
C LEU A 31 -1.51 6.33 5.03
N ASN A 32 -0.84 7.37 5.52
CA ASN A 32 -1.11 8.76 5.21
C ASN A 32 0.11 9.41 4.57
N PHE A 33 -0.14 10.07 3.44
CA PHE A 33 0.83 10.82 2.66
C PHE A 33 0.38 12.27 2.50
N LYS A 34 1.36 13.19 2.46
CA LYS A 34 1.18 14.44 1.72
C LYS A 34 1.13 14.13 0.22
N VAL A 35 0.35 14.89 -0.55
CA VAL A 35 0.22 14.72 -2.00
C VAL A 35 1.59 14.71 -2.70
N GLU A 36 2.47 15.66 -2.35
CA GLU A 36 3.83 15.77 -2.88
C GLU A 36 4.69 14.51 -2.64
N HIS A 37 4.57 13.89 -1.46
CA HIS A 37 5.31 12.68 -1.12
C HIS A 37 4.80 11.47 -1.91
N PHE A 38 3.47 11.36 -2.09
CA PHE A 38 2.86 10.31 -2.89
C PHE A 38 3.26 10.40 -4.37
N GLN A 39 3.33 11.62 -4.91
CA GLN A 39 3.81 11.89 -6.26
C GLN A 39 5.30 11.55 -6.41
N ILE A 40 6.16 11.95 -5.46
CA ILE A 40 7.61 11.69 -5.50
C ILE A 40 7.94 10.19 -5.50
N VAL A 41 7.15 9.36 -4.81
CA VAL A 41 7.30 7.89 -4.80
C VAL A 41 6.66 7.21 -6.02
N ASN A 42 6.03 7.99 -6.92
CA ASN A 42 5.26 7.51 -8.06
C ASN A 42 4.09 6.59 -7.66
N GLY A 43 3.41 6.87 -6.54
CA GLY A 43 2.30 6.06 -6.04
C GLY A 43 2.62 4.57 -5.82
N TYR A 44 1.55 3.77 -5.71
CA TYR A 44 1.64 2.30 -5.60
C TYR A 44 1.98 1.64 -6.94
N SER A 45 2.54 0.44 -6.88
CA SER A 45 2.78 -0.41 -8.07
C SER A 45 1.46 -0.96 -8.64
N ASN A 46 1.33 -0.98 -9.97
CA ASN A 46 0.15 -1.52 -10.66
C ASN A 46 0.25 -3.03 -10.93
N LEU A 47 1.32 -3.71 -10.48
CA LEU A 47 1.60 -5.11 -10.80
C LEU A 47 1.21 -6.12 -9.71
N TYR A 48 0.77 -5.67 -8.53
CA TYR A 48 0.35 -6.55 -7.45
C TYR A 48 -1.11 -7.03 -7.66
N TRP A 49 -1.27 -8.04 -8.49
CA TRP A 49 -2.54 -8.74 -8.73
C TRP A 49 -2.62 -10.01 -7.87
N GLY A 50 -3.46 -9.94 -6.84
CA GLY A 50 -3.57 -10.93 -5.76
C GLY A 50 -3.16 -10.32 -4.41
N TRP A 51 -3.19 -11.13 -3.33
CA TRP A 51 -2.85 -10.63 -2.00
C TRP A 51 -1.34 -10.71 -1.70
N GLY A 52 -0.76 -9.59 -1.25
CA GLY A 52 0.51 -9.50 -0.52
C GLY A 52 1.66 -8.81 -1.24
N ALA A 53 2.52 -8.19 -0.42
CA ALA A 53 3.78 -7.51 -0.75
C ALA A 53 3.69 -6.15 -1.49
N GLU A 54 2.49 -5.64 -1.77
CA GLU A 54 2.30 -4.30 -2.32
C GLU A 54 2.69 -3.20 -1.32
N ASP A 55 2.37 -3.41 -0.04
CA ASP A 55 2.74 -2.49 1.04
C ASP A 55 4.25 -2.49 1.28
N ASP A 56 4.91 -3.65 1.12
CA ASP A 56 6.37 -3.76 1.21
C ASP A 56 7.06 -3.02 0.05
N ASP A 57 6.52 -3.11 -1.17
CA ASP A 57 6.97 -2.32 -2.33
C ASP A 57 6.86 -0.83 -2.03
N MET A 58 5.73 -0.38 -1.49
CA MET A 58 5.51 1.00 -1.08
C MET A 58 6.52 1.44 -0.01
N ALA A 59 6.77 0.63 1.03
CA ALA A 59 7.78 0.92 2.03
C ALA A 59 9.16 1.14 1.40
N TYR A 60 9.56 0.29 0.44
CA TYR A 60 10.80 0.48 -0.29
C TYR A 60 10.81 1.74 -1.15
N ARG A 61 9.70 2.11 -1.79
CA ARG A 61 9.60 3.36 -2.56
C ARG A 61 9.79 4.60 -1.66
N ILE A 62 9.16 4.62 -0.49
CA ILE A 62 9.32 5.68 0.53
C ILE A 62 10.80 5.82 0.91
N LEU A 63 11.44 4.72 1.32
CA LEU A 63 12.83 4.72 1.78
C LEU A 63 13.81 5.11 0.65
N ASN A 64 13.56 4.65 -0.58
CA ASN A 64 14.38 5.02 -1.75
C ASN A 64 14.34 6.52 -2.06
N LYS A 65 13.26 7.21 -1.68
CA LYS A 65 13.12 8.67 -1.80
C LYS A 65 13.60 9.42 -0.56
N ARG A 66 14.25 8.73 0.39
CA ARG A 66 14.76 9.26 1.65
C ARG A 66 13.68 9.91 2.52
N LEU A 67 12.43 9.48 2.34
CA LEU A 67 11.33 9.85 3.21
C LEU A 67 11.34 8.98 4.45
N LYS A 68 10.93 9.55 5.59
CA LYS A 68 10.86 8.82 6.87
C LYS A 68 9.46 8.27 7.09
N ILE A 69 9.39 7.02 7.55
CA ILE A 69 8.14 6.42 8.06
C ILE A 69 8.00 6.80 9.53
N ILE A 70 7.01 7.62 9.85
CA ILE A 70 6.68 8.04 11.22
C ILE A 70 5.41 7.35 11.71
N ARG A 71 5.30 7.17 13.03
CA ARG A 71 4.16 6.51 13.68
C ARG A 71 3.69 7.32 14.88
N PRO A 72 2.37 7.49 15.07
CA PRO A 72 1.87 8.04 16.32
C PRO A 72 2.14 7.11 17.51
N PRO A 73 2.08 7.63 18.74
CA PRO A 73 2.23 6.83 19.95
C PRO A 73 1.24 5.65 20.00
N ALA A 74 1.72 4.50 20.48
CA ALA A 74 0.95 3.25 20.50
C ALA A 74 -0.33 3.33 21.36
N GLY A 75 -0.40 4.24 22.34
CA GLY A 75 -1.60 4.45 23.15
C GLY A 75 -2.79 5.01 22.37
N VAL A 76 -2.52 5.82 21.34
CA VAL A 76 -3.53 6.51 20.52
C VAL A 76 -3.81 5.76 19.22
N ALA A 77 -2.79 5.15 18.62
CA ALA A 77 -2.87 4.53 17.29
C ALA A 77 -3.30 3.05 17.31
N ARG A 78 -4.40 2.74 18.01
CA ARG A 78 -4.95 1.39 18.09
C ARG A 78 -6.16 1.25 17.19
N TYR A 79 -6.16 0.21 16.37
CA TYR A 79 -7.22 -0.08 15.42
C TYR A 79 -7.84 -1.43 15.74
N LYS A 80 -9.01 -1.71 15.18
CA LYS A 80 -9.70 -3.01 15.27
C LYS A 80 -10.11 -3.42 13.86
N MET A 81 -9.69 -4.62 13.44
CA MET A 81 -10.07 -5.17 12.14
C MET A 81 -11.50 -5.69 12.21
N VAL A 82 -12.33 -5.36 11.23
CA VAL A 82 -13.62 -6.01 11.04
C VAL A 82 -13.35 -7.45 10.60
N ARG A 83 -14.02 -8.42 11.23
CA ARG A 83 -13.82 -9.85 10.96
C ARG A 83 -14.07 -10.13 9.48
N HIS A 84 -13.15 -10.83 8.84
CA HIS A 84 -13.26 -11.24 7.44
C HIS A 84 -12.49 -12.55 7.19
N GLN A 85 -12.81 -13.21 6.07
CA GLN A 85 -12.10 -14.41 5.64
C GLN A 85 -10.70 -14.04 5.13
N LYS A 86 -9.67 -14.71 5.64
CA LYS A 86 -8.29 -14.48 5.20
C LYS A 86 -8.12 -14.92 3.74
N ARG A 87 -7.54 -14.04 2.91
CA ARG A 87 -7.22 -14.36 1.51
C ARG A 87 -5.89 -15.13 1.42
N LYS A 88 -5.80 -16.08 0.49
CA LYS A 88 -4.55 -16.77 0.20
C LYS A 88 -3.58 -15.82 -0.52
N PRO A 89 -2.30 -15.73 -0.09
CA PRO A 89 -1.31 -14.92 -0.79
C PRO A 89 -1.04 -15.43 -2.19
N ALA A 90 -0.67 -14.51 -3.08
CA ALA A 90 -0.03 -14.87 -4.33
C ALA A 90 1.25 -15.67 -4.06
N SER A 91 1.67 -16.49 -5.04
CA SER A 91 2.86 -17.34 -4.90
C SER A 91 4.08 -16.53 -4.46
N TRP A 92 4.92 -17.12 -3.61
CA TRP A 92 6.14 -16.46 -3.14
C TRP A 92 7.05 -16.07 -4.31
N ALA A 93 7.18 -16.94 -5.32
CA ALA A 93 7.95 -16.68 -6.53
C ALA A 93 7.50 -15.38 -7.24
N LYS A 94 6.18 -15.17 -7.38
CA LYS A 94 5.62 -13.95 -7.97
C LYS A 94 5.92 -12.71 -7.14
N ARG A 95 5.61 -12.74 -5.84
CA ARG A 95 5.81 -11.60 -4.93
C ARG A 95 7.29 -11.23 -4.79
N SER A 96 8.16 -12.23 -4.63
CA SER A 96 9.61 -12.04 -4.54
C SER A 96 10.20 -11.43 -5.82
N LYS A 97 9.75 -11.86 -7.01
CA LYS A 97 10.15 -11.25 -8.29
C LYS A 97 9.74 -9.77 -8.34
N LEU A 98 8.51 -9.44 -7.93
CA LEU A 98 8.00 -8.06 -7.93
C LEU A 98 8.77 -7.16 -6.96
N LEU A 99 9.05 -7.63 -5.74
CA LEU A 99 9.83 -6.88 -4.74
C LEU A 99 11.27 -6.64 -5.19
N ARG A 100 11.96 -7.68 -5.67
CA ARG A 100 13.36 -7.57 -6.12
C ARG A 100 13.53 -6.58 -7.27
N THR A 101 12.52 -6.46 -8.12
CA THR A 101 12.52 -5.54 -9.27
C THR A 101 11.89 -4.18 -8.95
N GLY A 102 11.20 -4.04 -7.81
CA GLY A 102 10.37 -2.89 -7.45
C GLY A 102 11.13 -1.56 -7.52
N ARG A 103 12.36 -1.49 -7.01
CA ARG A 103 13.19 -0.26 -7.07
C ARG A 103 13.44 0.22 -8.50
N LYS A 104 13.70 -0.71 -9.44
CA LYS A 104 13.91 -0.36 -10.86
C LYS A 104 12.58 0.02 -11.51
N ARG A 105 11.52 -0.75 -11.24
CA ARG A 105 10.18 -0.56 -11.82
C ARG A 105 9.50 0.71 -11.36
N ALA A 106 9.73 1.18 -10.13
CA ALA A 106 9.08 2.36 -9.57
C ALA A 106 9.23 3.65 -10.42
N LYS A 107 10.22 3.70 -11.33
CA LYS A 107 10.37 4.82 -12.29
C LYS A 107 9.29 4.84 -13.37
N PHE A 108 8.75 3.68 -13.76
CA PHE A 108 7.83 3.52 -14.89
C PHE A 108 6.58 2.70 -14.55
N ASP A 109 6.44 2.22 -13.31
CA ASP A 109 5.27 1.52 -12.78
C ASP A 109 4.75 2.24 -11.54
N GLY A 110 3.62 2.91 -11.68
CA GLY A 110 2.83 3.46 -10.60
C GLY A 110 1.87 4.55 -11.07
N LEU A 111 1.83 5.68 -10.37
CA LEU A 111 0.91 6.78 -10.66
C LEU A 111 1.05 7.29 -12.10
N ASN A 112 2.27 7.35 -12.62
CA ASN A 112 2.56 7.86 -13.96
C ASN A 112 2.09 6.96 -15.12
N ASN A 113 1.68 5.72 -14.87
CA ASN A 113 1.28 4.78 -15.92
C ASN A 113 0.03 3.95 -15.58
N VAL A 114 -0.69 4.31 -14.50
CA VAL A 114 -1.91 3.61 -14.11
C VAL A 114 -2.94 3.74 -15.23
N LYS A 115 -3.58 2.62 -15.59
CA LYS A 115 -4.63 2.56 -16.60
C LYS A 115 -5.92 2.14 -15.94
N TYR A 116 -6.96 2.92 -16.15
CA TYR A 116 -8.30 2.62 -15.65
C TYR A 116 -9.36 3.33 -16.50
N LYS A 117 -10.59 2.85 -16.41
CA LYS A 117 -11.77 3.51 -16.98
C LYS A 117 -12.79 3.73 -15.87
N LEU A 118 -13.20 4.99 -15.67
CA LEU A 118 -14.33 5.30 -14.80
C LEU A 118 -15.60 4.75 -15.44
N ILE A 119 -16.29 3.84 -14.73
CA ILE A 119 -17.58 3.30 -15.17
C ILE A 119 -18.69 4.26 -14.71
N PHE A 120 -18.67 4.65 -13.44
CA PHE A 120 -19.56 5.68 -12.91
C PHE A 120 -19.01 6.31 -11.63
N SER A 121 -19.50 7.52 -11.33
CA SER A 121 -19.31 8.20 -10.04
C SER A 121 -20.67 8.62 -9.47
N HIS A 122 -20.89 8.40 -8.18
CA HIS A 122 -22.11 8.82 -7.47
C HIS A 122 -21.73 9.47 -6.14
N GLU A 123 -22.30 10.65 -5.86
CA GLU A 123 -22.12 11.33 -4.58
C GLU A 123 -23.28 10.97 -3.65
N ASP A 124 -22.98 10.18 -2.61
CA ASP A 124 -23.90 9.88 -1.52
C ASP A 124 -23.70 10.88 -0.37
N ALA A 125 -24.65 10.93 0.57
CA ALA A 125 -24.60 11.84 1.71
C ALA A 125 -23.36 11.66 2.63
N LEU A 126 -22.75 10.47 2.64
CA LEU A 126 -21.63 10.13 3.54
C LEU A 126 -20.32 9.81 2.81
N PHE A 127 -20.36 9.56 1.50
CA PHE A 127 -19.18 9.19 0.70
C PHE A 127 -19.44 9.41 -0.80
N THR A 128 -18.37 9.46 -1.58
CA THR A 128 -18.46 9.41 -3.05
C THR A 128 -18.05 8.02 -3.53
N HIS A 129 -18.92 7.36 -4.28
CA HIS A 129 -18.64 6.06 -4.88
C HIS A 129 -18.05 6.24 -6.28
N PHE A 130 -16.86 5.72 -6.50
CA PHE A 130 -16.26 5.58 -7.83
C PHE A 130 -16.19 4.09 -8.20
N MET A 131 -16.86 3.70 -9.28
CA MET A 131 -16.71 2.37 -9.87
C MET A 131 -15.74 2.44 -11.04
N VAL A 132 -14.69 1.64 -10.99
CA VAL A 132 -13.55 1.75 -11.91
C VAL A 132 -13.20 0.37 -12.49
N ASP A 133 -13.08 0.31 -13.81
CA ASP A 133 -12.49 -0.83 -14.51
C ASP A 133 -10.96 -0.65 -14.57
N ILE A 134 -10.22 -1.58 -13.98
CA ILE A 134 -8.75 -1.60 -13.94
C ILE A 134 -8.13 -2.55 -14.97
N GLY A 135 -8.95 -3.10 -15.87
CA GLY A 135 -8.54 -4.03 -16.92
C GLY A 135 -8.16 -5.43 -16.40
N PRO A 136 -7.54 -6.26 -17.26
CA PRO A 136 -7.02 -7.56 -16.86
C PRO A 136 -5.64 -7.42 -16.18
N ALA A 137 -5.23 -8.48 -15.47
CA ALA A 137 -3.89 -8.54 -14.89
C ALA A 137 -2.81 -8.38 -15.97
N PRO A 138 -1.85 -7.45 -15.78
CA PRO A 138 -0.76 -7.23 -16.72
C PRO A 138 0.14 -8.46 -16.80
N LYS A 139 0.65 -8.75 -17.99
CA LYS A 139 1.66 -9.78 -18.19
C LYS A 139 2.91 -9.38 -17.41
N MET A 140 3.43 -10.32 -16.61
CA MET A 140 4.61 -10.03 -15.80
C MET A 140 5.83 -9.79 -16.70
N ILE A 141 6.47 -8.64 -16.49
CA ILE A 141 7.80 -8.31 -17.03
C ILE A 141 8.84 -9.12 -16.24
#